data_AF-A0A8I1DIJ1-F1
#
_entry.id   AF-A0A8I1DIJ1-F1
#
_cell.length_a   1.000
_cell.length_b   1.000
_cell.length_c   1.000
_cell.angle_alpha   90.00
_cell.angle_beta   90.00
_cell.angle_gamma   90.00
#
_symmetry.space_group_name_H-M   'P 1'
#
loop_
_entity.id
_entity.type
_entity.pdbx_description
1 polymer ?
#
loop_
_entity_poly.entity_id
_entity_poly.type
_entity_poly.pdbx_seq_one_letter_code
_entity_poly.pdbx_strand_id
1 'polypeptide(L)'
;MTILVIAEHDNASIKAATLNTVAAAAKIGGDIHVLVAGHNAQAAADAAAKIAGVSKVLLADAPQLEAGLAENVEATALNIAKDYSHILAPATAYGKNIAPRIAAKLDVAQISDITAVDSADTFERPIYAGNAIATVQSSDPIKVITVRATGFDPVAAEGGSAAVEKI
;
A
#
# COMPACT_ATOMS: atom_id res chain seq x y z
N MET A 1 -16.16 0.11 0.32
CA MET A 1 -14.94 -0.70 0.56
C MET A 1 -13.77 0.21 0.26
N THR A 2 -12.86 0.39 1.21
CA THR A 2 -11.76 1.34 1.09
C THR A 2 -10.44 0.61 1.29
N ILE A 3 -9.45 0.97 0.48
CA ILE A 3 -8.12 0.39 0.42
C ILE A 3 -7.10 1.44 0.84
N LEU A 4 -6.23 1.08 1.77
CA LEU A 4 -5.07 1.88 2.15
C LEU A 4 -3.84 1.38 1.39
N VAL A 5 -3.19 2.23 0.61
CA VAL A 5 -1.88 1.96 0.01
C VAL A 5 -0.83 2.72 0.81
N ILE A 6 0.13 2.01 1.40
CA ILE A 6 1.30 2.62 2.04
C ILE A 6 2.30 2.97 0.94
N ALA A 7 2.51 4.26 0.70
CA ALA A 7 3.43 4.74 -0.32
C ALA A 7 4.88 4.53 0.11
N GLU A 8 5.70 4.06 -0.83
CA GLU A 8 7.15 4.18 -0.72
C GLU A 8 7.62 5.50 -1.35
N HIS A 9 8.44 6.26 -0.64
CA HIS A 9 8.91 7.59 -1.04
C HIS A 9 10.28 7.92 -0.44
N ASP A 10 10.86 9.04 -0.86
CA ASP A 10 12.08 9.64 -0.29
C ASP A 10 11.82 11.01 0.35
N ASN A 11 10.57 11.28 0.76
CA ASN A 11 10.04 12.55 1.29
C ASN A 11 9.89 13.65 0.22
N ALA A 12 10.61 13.55 -0.90
CA ALA A 12 10.48 14.48 -2.02
C ALA A 12 9.61 13.92 -3.16
N SER A 13 9.66 12.61 -3.40
CA SER A 13 9.05 11.94 -4.55
C SER A 13 8.50 10.56 -4.19
N ILE A 14 7.49 10.12 -4.93
CA ILE A 14 6.91 8.77 -4.82
C ILE A 14 7.73 7.79 -5.68
N LYS A 15 8.03 6.61 -5.13
CA LYS A 15 8.71 5.54 -5.87
C LYS A 15 7.74 4.84 -6.81
N ALA A 16 8.25 4.40 -7.96
CA ALA A 16 7.45 3.77 -9.03
C ALA A 16 6.63 2.57 -8.55
N ALA A 17 7.15 1.76 -7.62
CA ALA A 17 6.44 0.59 -7.08
C ALA A 17 5.10 0.93 -6.41
N THR A 18 4.94 2.17 -5.92
CA THR A 18 3.65 2.67 -5.40
C THR A 18 2.59 2.72 -6.52
N LEU A 19 2.97 3.08 -7.75
CA LEU A 19 2.05 3.10 -8.90
C LEU A 19 1.57 1.70 -9.26
N ASN A 20 2.46 0.70 -9.25
CA ASN A 20 2.07 -0.70 -9.46
C ASN A 20 1.14 -1.21 -8.34
N THR A 21 1.37 -0.73 -7.10
CA THR A 21 0.54 -1.08 -5.95
C THR A 21 -0.87 -0.48 -6.06
N VAL A 22 -0.97 0.77 -6.54
CA VAL A 22 -2.26 1.41 -6.85
C VAL A 22 -2.97 0.67 -7.99
N ALA A 23 -2.23 0.18 -9.00
CA ALA A 23 -2.82 -0.63 -10.06
C ALA A 23 -3.44 -1.93 -9.54
N ALA A 24 -2.79 -2.62 -8.60
CA ALA A 24 -3.34 -3.79 -7.92
C ALA A 24 -4.57 -3.42 -7.07
N ALA A 25 -4.52 -2.31 -6.32
CA ALA A 25 -5.64 -1.80 -5.55
C ALA A 25 -6.87 -1.52 -6.44
N ALA A 26 -6.66 -0.96 -7.64
CA ALA A 26 -7.73 -0.72 -8.59
C ALA A 26 -8.41 -2.01 -9.09
N LYS A 27 -7.68 -3.14 -9.15
CA LYS A 27 -8.26 -4.45 -9.50
C LYS A 27 -9.11 -5.05 -8.37
N ILE A 28 -8.81 -4.73 -7.11
CA ILE A 28 -9.65 -5.11 -5.96
C ILE A 28 -11.00 -4.35 -6.02
N GLY A 29 -10.93 -3.07 -6.44
CA GLY A 29 -12.08 -2.18 -6.53
C GLY A 29 -12.35 -1.40 -5.24
N GLY A 30 -13.17 -0.35 -5.33
CA GLY A 30 -13.43 0.57 -4.22
C GLY A 30 -12.51 1.79 -4.21
N ASP A 31 -12.55 2.55 -3.12
CA ASP A 31 -11.81 3.81 -3.00
C ASP A 31 -10.37 3.56 -2.53
N ILE A 32 -9.40 4.23 -3.17
CA ILE A 32 -7.97 4.07 -2.89
C ILE A 32 -7.45 5.30 -2.16
N HIS A 33 -7.10 5.11 -0.90
CA HIS A 33 -6.37 6.11 -0.12
C HIS A 33 -4.89 5.78 -0.12
N VAL A 34 -4.04 6.80 -0.18
CA VAL A 34 -2.58 6.65 -0.10
C VAL A 34 -2.06 7.28 1.17
N LEU A 35 -1.36 6.51 2.01
CA LEU A 35 -0.62 7.03 3.17
C LEU A 35 0.80 7.39 2.75
N VAL A 36 1.18 8.65 2.96
CA VAL A 36 2.54 9.16 2.90
C VAL A 36 2.98 9.45 4.33
N ALA A 37 3.90 8.65 4.86
CA ALA A 37 4.37 8.73 6.23
C ALA A 37 5.87 9.05 6.23
N GLY A 38 6.20 10.32 6.51
CA GLY A 38 7.56 10.83 6.35
C GLY A 38 7.83 12.09 7.17
N HIS A 39 8.91 12.79 6.83
CA HIS A 39 9.21 14.09 7.41
C HIS A 39 9.52 15.10 6.31
N ASN A 40 8.90 16.29 6.37
CA ASN A 40 8.89 17.26 5.27
C ASN A 40 8.44 16.62 3.95
N ALA A 41 7.42 15.76 4.04
CA ALA A 41 6.99 14.86 2.97
C ALA A 41 5.87 15.42 2.09
N GLN A 42 5.58 16.72 2.19
CA GLN A 42 4.52 17.38 1.41
C GLN A 42 4.70 17.18 -0.10
N ALA A 43 5.93 17.26 -0.62
CA ALA A 43 6.19 17.05 -2.05
C ALA A 43 5.83 15.62 -2.51
N ALA A 44 6.12 14.61 -1.68
CA ALA A 44 5.69 13.24 -1.94
C ALA A 44 4.17 13.09 -1.87
N ALA A 45 3.50 13.75 -0.92
CA ALA A 45 2.03 13.74 -0.83
C ALA A 45 1.36 14.42 -2.03
N ASP A 46 1.89 15.56 -2.47
CA ASP A 46 1.40 16.27 -3.66
C ASP A 46 1.61 15.45 -4.94
N ALA A 47 2.71 14.69 -5.03
CA ALA A 47 2.92 13.74 -6.10
C ALA A 47 1.92 12.57 -6.03
N ALA A 48 1.66 12.02 -4.83
CA ALA A 48 0.67 10.96 -4.64
C ALA A 48 -0.75 11.41 -5.03
N ALA A 49 -1.08 12.68 -4.79
CA ALA A 49 -2.40 13.24 -5.10
C ALA A 49 -2.70 13.29 -6.61
N LYS A 50 -1.65 13.31 -7.43
CA LYS A 50 -1.74 13.34 -8.90
C LYS A 50 -1.86 11.94 -9.51
N ILE A 51 -1.64 10.87 -8.74
CA ILE A 51 -1.71 9.50 -9.25
C ILE A 51 -3.15 9.20 -9.68
N ALA A 52 -3.32 8.71 -10.91
CA ALA A 52 -4.63 8.32 -11.42
C ALA A 52 -5.23 7.18 -10.56
N GLY A 53 -6.50 7.35 -10.16
CA GLY A 53 -7.24 6.37 -9.36
C GLY A 53 -7.12 6.54 -7.84
N VAL A 54 -6.23 7.40 -7.34
CA VAL A 54 -6.19 7.77 -5.92
C VAL A 54 -7.34 8.72 -5.61
N SER A 55 -8.12 8.42 -4.57
CA SER A 55 -9.24 9.26 -4.13
C SER A 55 -8.89 10.19 -2.98
N LYS A 56 -7.92 9.81 -2.13
CA LYS A 56 -7.44 10.61 -1.00
C LYS A 56 -5.97 10.33 -0.71
N VAL A 57 -5.23 11.36 -0.30
CA VAL A 57 -3.88 11.22 0.27
C VAL A 57 -3.90 11.60 1.74
N LEU A 58 -3.34 10.74 2.58
CA LEU A 58 -3.13 10.97 4.00
C LEU A 58 -1.65 11.25 4.21
N LEU A 59 -1.34 12.45 4.72
CA LEU A 59 0.03 12.86 5.03
C LEU A 59 0.23 12.83 6.55
N ALA A 60 1.03 11.86 7.01
CA ALA A 60 1.59 11.86 8.35
C ALA A 60 3.02 12.44 8.25
N ASP A 61 3.19 13.70 8.68
CA ASP A 61 4.47 14.41 8.64
C ASP A 61 5.02 14.62 10.06
N ALA A 62 6.07 13.87 10.42
CA ALA A 62 6.70 13.98 11.72
C ALA A 62 8.18 13.55 11.67
N PRO A 63 9.08 14.14 12.48
CA PRO A 63 10.51 13.83 12.46
C PRO A 63 10.84 12.33 12.62
N GLN A 64 10.10 11.60 13.46
CA GLN A 64 10.33 10.17 13.66
C GLN A 64 9.99 9.30 12.43
N LEU A 65 9.26 9.84 11.46
CA LEU A 65 8.92 9.13 10.22
C LEU A 65 9.96 9.36 9.11
N GLU A 66 10.94 10.26 9.29
CA GLU A 66 11.92 10.65 8.27
C GLU A 66 12.61 9.46 7.59
N ALA A 67 13.03 8.48 8.40
CA ALA A 67 13.75 7.30 7.93
C ALA A 67 12.84 6.12 7.54
N GLY A 68 11.51 6.28 7.63
CA GLY A 68 10.56 5.22 7.31
C GLY A 68 10.72 3.96 8.16
N LEU A 69 11.12 4.10 9.44
CA LEU A 69 11.30 2.97 10.36
C LEU A 69 9.99 2.20 10.54
N ALA A 70 10.08 0.88 10.53
CA ALA A 70 8.89 0.02 10.49
C ALA A 70 7.99 0.22 11.70
N GLU A 71 8.56 0.42 12.90
CA GLU A 71 7.82 0.68 14.14
C GLU A 71 6.96 1.94 14.05
N ASN A 72 7.50 3.00 13.44
CA ASN A 72 6.82 4.29 13.37
C ASN A 72 5.76 4.30 12.27
N VAL A 73 6.07 3.71 11.11
CA VAL A 73 5.10 3.61 10.00
C VAL A 73 3.97 2.65 10.37
N GLU A 74 4.26 1.51 10.99
CA GLU A 74 3.26 0.57 11.51
C GLU A 74 2.32 1.25 12.50
N ALA A 75 2.87 1.92 13.53
CA ALA A 75 2.05 2.62 14.53
C ALA A 75 1.14 3.67 13.89
N THR A 76 1.65 4.40 12.90
CA THR A 76 0.88 5.40 12.13
C THR A 76 -0.26 4.75 11.35
N ALA A 77 0.03 3.67 10.61
CA ALA A 77 -0.98 2.95 9.84
C ALA A 77 -2.06 2.32 10.74
N LEU A 78 -1.68 1.77 11.91
CA LEU A 78 -2.62 1.13 12.83
C LEU A 78 -3.64 2.10 13.45
N ASN A 79 -3.30 3.39 13.58
CA ASN A 79 -4.25 4.40 14.07
C ASN A 79 -5.49 4.53 13.19
N ILE A 80 -5.36 4.22 11.89
CA ILE A 80 -6.42 4.36 10.89
C ILE A 80 -6.84 3.01 10.26
N ALA A 81 -6.12 1.93 10.56
CA ALA A 81 -6.29 0.63 9.88
C ALA A 81 -7.72 0.09 9.89
N LYS A 82 -8.48 0.34 10.97
CA LYS A 82 -9.85 -0.17 11.14
C LYS A 82 -10.87 0.45 10.17
N ASP A 83 -10.52 1.58 9.54
CA ASP A 83 -11.35 2.23 8.53
C ASP A 83 -11.18 1.59 7.14
N TYR A 84 -10.25 0.64 7.01
CA TYR A 84 -9.89 0.01 5.74
C TYR A 84 -10.14 -1.50 5.76
N SER A 85 -10.60 -1.99 4.62
CA SER A 85 -10.75 -3.42 4.35
C SER A 85 -9.46 -4.09 3.85
N HIS A 86 -8.54 -3.27 3.33
CA HIS A 86 -7.31 -3.69 2.67
C HIS A 86 -6.19 -2.73 3.01
N ILE A 87 -5.00 -3.27 3.26
CA ILE A 87 -3.77 -2.51 3.44
C ILE A 87 -2.72 -3.11 2.50
N LEU A 88 -2.33 -2.34 1.49
CA LEU A 88 -1.38 -2.74 0.47
C LEU A 88 -0.06 -1.96 0.62
N ALA A 89 1.05 -2.64 0.35
CA ALA A 89 2.36 -2.01 0.22
C ALA A 89 3.13 -2.59 -0.97
N PRO A 90 4.06 -1.86 -1.60
CA PRO A 90 4.93 -2.44 -2.61
C PRO A 90 5.81 -3.53 -1.99
N ALA A 91 6.02 -4.65 -2.70
CA ALA A 91 6.85 -5.76 -2.20
C ALA A 91 8.37 -5.52 -2.34
N THR A 92 8.81 -4.29 -2.06
CA THR A 92 10.21 -3.87 -1.95
C THR A 92 10.74 -4.16 -0.55
N ALA A 93 12.01 -3.81 -0.28
CA ALA A 93 12.57 -3.90 1.07
C ALA A 93 11.74 -3.10 2.09
N TYR A 94 11.19 -1.95 1.67
CA TYR A 94 10.33 -1.10 2.51
C TYR A 94 9.03 -1.82 2.91
N GLY A 95 8.20 -2.21 1.94
CA GLY A 95 6.91 -2.84 2.26
C GLY A 95 7.03 -4.22 2.90
N LYS A 96 8.08 -5.00 2.56
CA LYS A 96 8.37 -6.29 3.21
C LYS A 96 8.79 -6.15 4.67
N ASN A 97 9.33 -4.99 5.06
CA ASN A 97 9.68 -4.70 6.44
C ASN A 97 8.45 -4.29 7.29
N ILE A 98 7.48 -3.60 6.66
CA ILE A 98 6.36 -2.97 7.37
C ILE A 98 5.11 -3.86 7.39
N ALA A 99 4.72 -4.43 6.25
CA ALA A 99 3.42 -5.10 6.11
C ALA A 99 3.23 -6.32 7.04
N PRO A 100 4.23 -7.22 7.25
CA PRO A 100 4.07 -8.32 8.19
C PRO A 100 3.86 -7.86 9.62
N ARG A 101 4.44 -6.72 9.99
CA ARG A 101 4.33 -6.14 11.34
C ARG A 101 2.93 -5.57 11.58
N ILE A 102 2.36 -4.89 10.59
CA ILE A 102 0.95 -4.44 10.61
C ILE A 102 0.01 -5.66 10.71
N ALA A 103 0.21 -6.68 9.88
CA ALA A 103 -0.62 -7.88 9.88
C ALA A 103 -0.62 -8.58 11.26
N ALA A 104 0.57 -8.76 11.85
CA ALA A 104 0.70 -9.36 13.18
C ALA A 104 -0.03 -8.56 14.27
N LYS A 105 -0.07 -7.23 14.17
CA LYS A 105 -0.75 -6.36 15.14
C LYS A 105 -2.26 -6.33 14.99
N LEU A 106 -2.74 -6.59 13.77
CA LEU A 106 -4.16 -6.73 13.46
C LEU A 106 -4.67 -8.16 13.68
N ASP A 107 -3.79 -9.11 14.03
CA ASP A 107 -4.10 -10.54 14.16
C ASP A 107 -4.69 -11.14 12.87
N VAL A 108 -4.05 -10.84 11.73
CA VAL A 108 -4.43 -11.35 10.39
C VAL A 108 -3.23 -11.91 9.65
N ALA A 109 -3.49 -12.76 8.64
CA ALA A 109 -2.45 -13.28 7.78
C ALA A 109 -2.03 -12.25 6.72
N GLN A 110 -0.72 -12.15 6.47
CA GLN A 110 -0.18 -11.32 5.40
C GLN A 110 -0.07 -12.13 4.10
N ILE A 111 -0.55 -11.57 2.99
CA ILE A 111 -0.43 -12.18 1.65
C ILE A 111 0.72 -11.51 0.89
N SER A 112 1.83 -12.23 0.77
CA SER A 112 3.08 -11.71 0.19
C SER A 112 3.17 -11.80 -1.34
N ASP A 113 3.73 -10.76 -1.96
CA ASP A 113 4.19 -10.77 -3.36
C ASP A 113 3.08 -11.16 -4.37
N ILE A 114 1.87 -10.62 -4.23
CA ILE A 114 0.78 -10.93 -5.17
C ILE A 114 1.13 -10.50 -6.59
N THR A 115 0.68 -11.29 -7.56
CA THR A 115 0.85 -11.05 -9.00
C THR A 115 -0.45 -10.89 -9.75
N ALA A 116 -1.59 -11.29 -9.16
CA ALA A 116 -2.91 -11.06 -9.70
C ALA A 116 -3.94 -10.88 -8.58
N VAL A 117 -5.07 -10.28 -8.94
CA VAL A 117 -6.24 -10.09 -8.09
C VAL A 117 -7.41 -10.72 -8.85
N ASP A 118 -7.98 -11.80 -8.32
CA ASP A 118 -9.13 -12.48 -8.91
C ASP A 118 -10.44 -11.92 -8.37
N SER A 119 -10.46 -11.54 -7.09
CA SER A 119 -11.58 -10.90 -6.41
C SER A 119 -11.08 -10.02 -5.26
N ALA A 120 -11.99 -9.35 -4.56
CA ALA A 120 -11.66 -8.56 -3.37
C ALA A 120 -11.10 -9.38 -2.18
N ASP A 121 -11.12 -10.71 -2.24
CA ASP A 121 -10.60 -11.57 -1.18
C ASP A 121 -9.71 -12.71 -1.69
N THR A 122 -9.48 -12.78 -3.01
CA THR A 122 -8.75 -13.88 -3.67
C THR A 122 -7.63 -13.34 -4.56
N PHE A 123 -6.42 -13.84 -4.34
CA PHE A 123 -5.19 -13.32 -4.94
C PHE A 123 -4.29 -14.45 -5.41
N GLU A 124 -3.54 -14.21 -6.48
CA GLU A 124 -2.50 -15.15 -6.93
C GLU A 124 -1.12 -14.69 -6.47
N ARG A 125 -0.28 -15.65 -6.04
CA ARG A 125 1.11 -15.40 -5.70
C ARG A 125 2.04 -16.54 -6.12
N PRO A 126 3.27 -16.24 -6.58
CA PRO A 126 4.26 -17.26 -6.84
C PRO A 126 4.83 -17.86 -5.54
N ILE A 127 5.02 -19.17 -5.55
CA ILE A 127 5.69 -19.93 -4.50
C ILE A 127 6.78 -20.82 -5.13
N TYR A 128 7.64 -21.43 -4.31
CA TYR A 128 8.76 -22.27 -4.78
C TYR A 128 9.62 -21.59 -5.86
N ALA A 129 10.06 -20.36 -5.59
CA ALA A 129 10.83 -19.53 -6.53
C ALA A 129 10.11 -19.25 -7.88
N GLY A 130 8.78 -19.26 -7.89
CA GLY A 130 7.98 -18.99 -9.08
C GLY A 130 7.59 -20.23 -9.89
N ASN A 131 7.95 -21.43 -9.44
CA ASN A 131 7.61 -22.68 -10.14
C ASN A 131 6.14 -23.09 -9.99
N ALA A 132 5.43 -22.53 -9.01
CA ALA A 132 3.99 -22.73 -8.84
C ALA A 132 3.31 -21.40 -8.48
N ILE A 133 2.09 -21.23 -8.95
CA ILE A 133 1.22 -20.10 -8.61
C ILE A 133 0.16 -20.62 -7.65
N ALA A 134 0.07 -20.00 -6.48
CA ALA A 134 -0.95 -20.31 -5.49
C ALA A 134 -2.05 -19.24 -5.54
N THR A 135 -3.29 -19.68 -5.71
CA THR A 135 -4.48 -18.84 -5.49
C THR A 135 -4.85 -18.92 -4.00
N VAL A 136 -4.87 -17.78 -3.33
CA VAL A 136 -5.12 -17.66 -1.89
C VAL A 136 -6.35 -16.80 -1.67
N GLN A 137 -7.37 -17.38 -1.05
CA GLN A 137 -8.53 -16.65 -0.54
C GLN A 137 -8.35 -16.37 0.95
N SER A 138 -8.56 -15.11 1.38
CA SER A 138 -8.46 -14.71 2.79
C SER A 138 -9.84 -14.38 3.38
N SER A 139 -10.16 -15.06 4.48
CA SER A 139 -11.33 -14.77 5.32
C SER A 139 -11.09 -13.67 6.36
N ASP A 140 -9.87 -13.12 6.44
CA ASP A 140 -9.52 -12.12 7.45
C ASP A 140 -10.30 -10.82 7.23
N PRO A 141 -10.65 -10.08 8.30
CA PRO A 141 -11.44 -8.85 8.18
C PRO A 141 -10.69 -7.74 7.43
N ILE A 142 -9.36 -7.70 7.55
CA ILE A 142 -8.48 -6.75 6.85
C ILE A 142 -7.43 -7.55 6.09
N LYS A 143 -7.35 -7.37 4.77
CA LYS A 143 -6.35 -8.04 3.94
C LYS A 143 -5.08 -7.21 3.91
N VAL A 144 -4.01 -7.70 4.53
CA VAL A 144 -2.69 -7.06 4.48
C VAL A 144 -1.86 -7.72 3.38
N ILE A 145 -1.46 -6.96 2.37
CA ILE A 145 -0.94 -7.49 1.11
C ILE A 145 0.33 -6.75 0.70
N THR A 146 1.33 -7.48 0.18
CA THR A 146 2.42 -6.85 -0.57
C THR A 146 2.30 -7.17 -2.06
N VAL A 147 2.51 -6.17 -2.91
CA VAL A 147 2.29 -6.24 -4.36
C VAL A 147 3.62 -6.38 -5.09
N ARG A 148 3.77 -7.42 -5.91
CA ARG A 148 4.93 -7.56 -6.79
C ARG A 148 4.80 -6.57 -7.95
N ALA A 149 5.70 -5.59 -8.03
CA ALA A 149 5.63 -4.54 -9.03
C ALA A 149 5.53 -5.06 -10.47
N THR A 150 6.26 -6.12 -10.83
CA THR A 150 6.23 -6.71 -12.19
C THR A 150 4.95 -7.47 -12.52
N GLY A 151 4.04 -7.68 -11.56
CA GLY A 151 2.75 -8.33 -11.80
C GLY A 151 1.66 -7.36 -12.31
N PHE A 152 1.90 -6.05 -12.19
CA PHE A 152 0.90 -5.03 -12.53
C PHE A 152 1.56 -3.88 -13.27
N ASP A 153 1.02 -3.49 -14.42
CA ASP A 153 1.46 -2.26 -15.09
C ASP A 153 1.16 -1.04 -14.19
N PRO A 154 2.10 -0.09 -14.07
CA PRO A 154 1.89 1.07 -13.20
C PRO A 154 0.76 1.95 -13.74
N VAL A 155 -0.06 2.49 -12.85
CA VAL A 155 -0.98 3.58 -13.23
C VAL A 155 -0.21 4.85 -13.61
N ALA A 156 -0.87 5.75 -14.32
CA ALA A 156 -0.29 7.06 -14.61
C ALA A 156 0.01 7.82 -13.31
N ALA A 157 1.22 8.39 -13.22
CA ALA A 157 1.64 9.22 -12.10
C ALA A 157 0.92 10.59 -12.06
N GLU A 158 0.25 10.94 -13.16
CA GLU A 158 -0.54 12.16 -13.31
C GLU A 158 -1.96 11.84 -13.79
N GLY A 159 -2.85 12.83 -13.71
CA GLY A 159 -4.27 12.70 -14.09
C GLY A 159 -5.24 12.48 -12.93
N GLY A 160 -4.72 12.29 -11.71
CA GLY A 160 -5.47 12.35 -10.46
C GLY A 160 -5.56 13.76 -9.87
N SER A 161 -6.45 13.94 -8.90
CA SER A 161 -6.68 15.20 -8.19
C SER A 161 -7.16 14.98 -6.75
N ALA A 162 -6.58 13.99 -6.06
CA ALA A 162 -6.98 13.65 -4.70
C ALA A 162 -6.66 14.79 -3.72
N ALA A 163 -7.50 14.95 -2.69
CA ALA A 163 -7.20 15.88 -1.60
C ALA A 163 -6.09 15.30 -0.70
N VAL A 164 -5.17 16.15 -0.26
CA VAL A 164 -4.17 15.82 0.76
C VAL A 164 -4.70 16.25 2.12
N GLU A 165 -4.89 15.29 3.02
CA GLU A 165 -5.32 15.50 4.41
C GLU A 165 -4.15 15.17 5.35
N LYS A 166 -3.89 16.05 6.31
CA LYS A 166 -2.88 15.79 7.35
C LYS A 166 -3.50 14.98 8.48
N ILE A 167 -2.78 13.97 8.98
CA ILE A 167 -3.19 13.09 10.07
C ILE A 167 -2.13 12.99 11.17
#